data_AF-A0A832ZF74-F1
#
_entry.id   AF-A0A832ZF74-F1
#
_cell.length_a   1.000
_cell.length_b   1.000
_cell.length_c   1.000
_cell.angle_alpha   90.00
_cell.angle_beta   90.00
_cell.angle_gamma   90.00
#
_symmetry.space_group_name_H-M   'P 1'
#
loop_
_entity.id
_entity.type
_entity.pdbx_description
1 polymer ?
#
loop_
_entity_poly.entity_id
_entity_poly.type
_entity_poly.pdbx_seq_one_letter_code
_entity_poly.pdbx_strand_id
1 'polypeptide(L)'
;MYKRFCVLCGKEDIKLVNGLCRECYGKVANTVKKKLKVRLKLCTICGKLQYKNKWYCKDDLLLRLERDLNLKIKDIIIRKKEAEIVSDTDIDVELEKIVCTQCIRYLNKSYQYIIQIRGDPLKSKDLVSKLIKMDIIIKQIKESKYGYDLYLCMNPKTFKRVLSILKSKRYDILISIKLVTFDKQKGKNKYRVTIRVKI
;
A
#
# COMPACT_ATOMS: atom_id res chain seq x y z
N MET A 1 -12.47 -15.94 -65.84
CA MET A 1 -12.04 -16.42 -64.51
C MET A 1 -11.72 -15.18 -63.67
N TYR A 2 -12.45 -14.92 -62.59
CA TYR A 2 -12.23 -13.71 -61.78
C TYR A 2 -10.95 -13.86 -60.95
N LYS A 3 -10.02 -12.91 -61.10
CA LYS A 3 -8.80 -12.87 -60.27
C LYS A 3 -9.17 -12.47 -58.84
N ARG A 4 -8.62 -13.18 -57.85
CA ARG A 4 -8.78 -12.84 -56.44
C ARG A 4 -7.74 -11.79 -56.07
N PHE A 5 -8.18 -10.71 -55.42
CA PHE A 5 -7.31 -9.62 -54.96
C PHE A 5 -7.60 -9.24 -53.51
N CYS A 6 -6.62 -8.65 -52.84
CA CYS A 6 -6.78 -8.14 -51.48
C CYS A 6 -7.67 -6.88 -51.48
N VAL A 7 -8.77 -6.90 -50.73
CA VAL A 7 -9.72 -5.76 -50.65
C VAL A 7 -9.07 -4.47 -50.10
N LEU A 8 -8.03 -4.59 -49.27
CA LEU A 8 -7.36 -3.44 -48.65
C LEU A 8 -6.23 -2.82 -49.48
N CYS A 9 -5.47 -3.63 -50.23
CA CYS A 9 -4.25 -3.14 -50.91
C CYS A 9 -4.18 -3.48 -52.41
N GLY A 10 -5.17 -4.16 -52.97
CA GLY A 10 -5.25 -4.45 -54.40
C GLY A 10 -4.29 -5.52 -54.92
N LYS A 11 -3.44 -6.14 -54.08
CA LYS A 11 -2.53 -7.23 -54.51
C LYS A 11 -3.33 -8.39 -55.09
N GLU A 12 -3.00 -8.79 -56.31
CA GLU A 12 -3.57 -9.93 -57.04
C GLU A 12 -2.67 -11.18 -56.95
N ASP A 13 -3.20 -12.35 -57.29
CA ASP A 13 -2.49 -13.64 -57.38
C ASP A 13 -1.74 -14.07 -56.09
N ILE A 14 -2.27 -13.69 -54.93
CA ILE A 14 -1.75 -14.02 -53.61
C ILE A 14 -2.74 -14.87 -52.80
N LYS A 15 -2.22 -15.68 -51.86
CA LYS A 15 -3.06 -16.38 -50.89
C LYS A 15 -3.73 -15.36 -49.96
N LEU A 16 -5.05 -15.26 -50.07
CA LEU A 16 -5.88 -14.41 -49.23
C LEU A 16 -6.38 -15.18 -48.01
N VAL A 17 -6.45 -14.50 -46.87
CA VAL A 17 -7.13 -14.93 -45.64
C VAL A 17 -8.29 -13.97 -45.43
N ASN A 18 -9.52 -14.46 -45.46
CA ASN A 18 -10.75 -13.64 -45.35
C ASN A 18 -10.78 -12.42 -46.31
N GLY A 19 -10.36 -12.60 -47.56
CA GLY A 19 -10.33 -11.51 -48.56
C GLY A 19 -9.17 -10.52 -48.41
N LEU A 20 -8.23 -10.76 -47.49
CA LEU A 20 -7.07 -9.91 -47.23
C LEU A 20 -5.75 -10.64 -47.49
N CYS A 21 -4.71 -9.93 -47.94
CA CYS A 21 -3.36 -10.47 -47.97
C CYS A 21 -2.82 -10.70 -46.55
N ARG A 22 -1.81 -11.54 -46.37
CA ARG A 22 -1.19 -11.80 -45.05
C ARG A 22 -0.78 -10.53 -44.31
N GLU A 23 -0.22 -9.55 -45.03
CA GLU A 23 0.20 -8.26 -44.45
C GLU A 23 -1.01 -7.45 -43.94
N CYS A 24 -2.05 -7.30 -44.76
CA CYS A 24 -3.27 -6.56 -44.40
C CYS A 24 -4.07 -7.28 -43.31
N TYR A 25 -4.14 -8.62 -43.35
CA TYR A 25 -4.75 -9.41 -42.30
C TYR A 25 -4.00 -9.23 -40.97
N GLY A 26 -2.66 -9.19 -40.99
CA GLY A 26 -1.84 -8.89 -39.82
C GLY A 26 -2.14 -7.52 -39.21
N LYS A 27 -2.34 -6.48 -40.04
CA LYS A 27 -2.71 -5.12 -39.55
C LYS A 27 -4.06 -5.11 -38.82
N VAL A 28 -5.05 -5.83 -39.34
CA VAL A 28 -6.40 -5.87 -38.74
C VAL A 28 -6.42 -6.78 -37.50
N ALA A 29 -5.78 -7.95 -37.57
CA ALA A 29 -5.76 -8.95 -36.50
C ALA A 29 -4.89 -8.57 -35.28
N ASN A 30 -3.86 -7.73 -35.44
CA ASN A 30 -3.02 -7.26 -34.32
C ASN A 30 -3.66 -6.19 -33.43
N THR A 31 -4.93 -5.85 -33.65
CA THR A 31 -5.70 -4.94 -32.78
C THR A 31 -6.16 -5.66 -31.49
N VAL A 32 -5.25 -6.36 -30.81
CA VAL A 32 -5.52 -6.89 -29.46
C VAL A 32 -5.46 -5.71 -28.50
N LYS A 33 -6.63 -5.12 -28.19
CA LYS A 33 -6.80 -4.11 -27.14
C LYS A 33 -6.49 -4.75 -25.79
N LYS A 34 -5.24 -4.67 -25.35
CA LYS A 34 -4.82 -5.22 -24.06
C LYS A 34 -5.28 -4.27 -22.94
N LYS A 35 -6.35 -4.64 -22.23
CA LYS A 35 -6.84 -3.86 -21.08
C LYS A 35 -5.85 -3.95 -19.91
N LEU A 36 -5.46 -2.81 -19.35
CA LEU A 36 -4.61 -2.74 -18.16
C LEU A 36 -5.48 -2.87 -16.91
N LYS A 37 -5.38 -4.01 -16.22
CA LYS A 37 -6.10 -4.22 -14.95
C LYS A 37 -5.36 -3.63 -13.76
N VAL A 38 -6.06 -2.88 -12.93
CA VAL A 38 -5.57 -2.27 -11.69
C VAL A 38 -6.49 -2.70 -10.54
N ARG A 39 -5.92 -3.36 -9.52
CA ARG A 39 -6.65 -3.74 -8.31
C ARG A 39 -6.37 -2.75 -7.19
N LEU A 40 -7.43 -2.20 -6.62
CA LEU A 40 -7.39 -1.27 -5.50
C LEU A 40 -8.24 -1.78 -4.34
N LYS A 41 -7.80 -1.46 -3.13
CA LYS A 41 -8.51 -1.79 -1.89
C LYS A 41 -8.87 -0.52 -1.14
N LEU A 42 -10.15 -0.23 -0.92
CA LEU A 42 -10.62 0.96 -0.19
C LEU A 42 -10.91 0.63 1.27
N CYS A 43 -10.34 1.40 2.20
CA CYS A 43 -10.70 1.32 3.60
C CYS A 43 -12.08 1.93 3.85
N THR A 44 -13.03 1.17 4.38
CA THR A 44 -14.38 1.67 4.70
C THR A 44 -14.42 2.59 5.91
N ILE A 45 -13.37 2.64 6.73
CA ILE A 45 -13.34 3.43 7.97
C ILE A 45 -12.61 4.76 7.79
N CYS A 46 -11.43 4.76 7.16
CA CYS A 46 -10.63 5.97 7.00
C CYS A 46 -10.50 6.45 5.55
N GLY A 47 -11.13 5.75 4.60
CA GLY A 47 -11.10 6.14 3.17
C GLY A 47 -9.76 5.96 2.46
N LYS A 48 -8.69 5.52 3.15
CA LYS A 48 -7.38 5.25 2.52
C LYS A 48 -7.50 4.15 1.47
N LEU A 49 -6.68 4.23 0.43
CA LEU A 49 -6.64 3.25 -0.66
C LEU A 49 -5.34 2.45 -0.62
N GLN A 50 -5.41 1.15 -0.85
CA GLN A 50 -4.27 0.26 -0.94
C GLN A 50 -4.00 -0.14 -2.38
N TYR A 51 -2.75 0.04 -2.78
CA TYR A 51 -2.19 -0.35 -4.07
C TYR A 51 -0.85 -1.05 -3.85
N LYS A 52 -0.65 -2.22 -4.47
CA LYS A 52 0.55 -3.06 -4.31
C LYS A 52 0.99 -3.21 -2.84
N ASN A 53 0.04 -3.54 -1.96
CA ASN A 53 0.23 -3.75 -0.52
C ASN A 53 0.63 -2.51 0.32
N LYS A 54 0.63 -1.30 -0.24
CA LYS A 54 0.85 -0.05 0.50
C LYS A 54 -0.42 0.81 0.52
N TRP A 55 -0.64 1.51 1.63
CA TRP A 55 -1.79 2.40 1.82
C TRP A 55 -1.40 3.85 1.50
N TYR A 56 -2.28 4.56 0.82
CA TYR A 56 -2.10 5.93 0.34
C TYR A 56 -3.35 6.77 0.62
N CYS A 57 -3.18 8.09 0.72
CA CYS A 57 -4.28 9.02 0.50
C CYS A 57 -4.63 9.06 -1.01
N LYS A 58 -5.73 9.75 -1.36
CA LYS A 58 -6.21 9.82 -2.74
C LYS A 58 -5.16 10.45 -3.68
N ASP A 59 -4.56 11.56 -3.25
CA ASP A 59 -3.61 12.33 -4.06
C ASP A 59 -2.28 11.59 -4.28
N ASP A 60 -1.72 10.99 -3.23
CA ASP A 60 -0.50 10.17 -3.32
C ASP A 60 -0.71 8.95 -4.22
N LEU A 61 -1.90 8.37 -4.21
CA LEU A 61 -2.21 7.21 -5.04
C LEU A 61 -2.22 7.59 -6.52
N LEU A 62 -2.79 8.75 -6.88
CA LEU A 62 -2.87 9.21 -8.26
C LEU A 62 -1.47 9.29 -8.88
N LEU A 63 -0.56 10.00 -8.20
CA LEU A 63 0.84 10.14 -8.61
C LEU A 63 1.54 8.79 -8.78
N ARG A 64 1.21 7.81 -7.92
CA ARG A 64 1.79 6.47 -7.99
C ARG A 64 1.23 5.66 -9.16
N LEU A 65 -0.07 5.74 -9.41
CA LEU A 65 -0.74 5.04 -10.51
C LEU A 65 -0.23 5.55 -11.85
N GLU A 66 -0.12 6.87 -12.03
CA GLU A 66 0.40 7.49 -13.25
C GLU A 66 1.80 6.98 -13.59
N ARG A 67 2.72 6.96 -12.61
CA ARG A 67 4.08 6.43 -12.81
C ARG A 67 4.08 4.96 -13.21
N ASP A 68 3.35 4.14 -12.46
CA ASP A 68 3.35 2.69 -12.68
C ASP A 68 2.64 2.31 -14.00
N LEU A 69 1.60 3.06 -14.42
CA LEU A 69 0.93 2.90 -15.71
C LEU A 69 1.83 3.34 -16.87
N ASN A 70 2.49 4.49 -16.75
CA ASN A 70 3.43 4.98 -17.77
C ASN A 70 4.56 3.99 -18.05
N LEU A 71 5.12 3.35 -17.01
CA LEU A 71 6.14 2.30 -17.17
C LEU A 71 5.57 1.09 -17.91
N LYS A 72 4.38 0.62 -17.53
CA LYS A 72 3.73 -0.52 -18.21
C LYS A 72 3.40 -0.22 -19.67
N ILE A 73 2.96 0.99 -19.99
CA ILE A 73 2.67 1.41 -21.37
C ILE A 73 3.96 1.42 -22.19
N LYS A 74 5.05 1.99 -21.66
CA LYS A 74 6.37 1.97 -22.32
C LYS A 74 6.85 0.54 -22.60
N ASP A 75 6.72 -0.38 -21.64
CA ASP A 75 7.08 -1.79 -21.83
C ASP A 75 6.26 -2.47 -22.93
N ILE A 76 4.96 -2.15 -23.04
CA ILE A 76 4.09 -2.67 -24.10
C ILE A 76 4.53 -2.14 -25.47
N ILE A 77 4.85 -0.85 -25.57
CA ILE A 77 5.30 -0.20 -26.82
C ILE A 77 6.62 -0.84 -27.29
N ILE A 78 7.60 -1.02 -26.39
CA ILE A 78 8.89 -1.61 -26.71
C ILE A 78 8.74 -3.05 -27.24
N ARG A 79 7.81 -3.83 -26.67
CA ARG A 79 7.51 -5.20 -27.13
C ARG A 79 6.77 -5.26 -28.46
N LYS A 80 6.11 -4.18 -28.89
CA LYS A 80 5.27 -4.09 -30.09
C LYS A 80 6.00 -3.46 -31.31
N LYS A 81 7.34 -3.48 -31.36
CA LYS A 81 8.09 -3.13 -32.58
C LYS A 81 7.50 -3.91 -33.78
N GLU A 82 6.69 -3.23 -34.60
CA GLU A 82 6.12 -3.57 -35.93
C GLU A 82 4.61 -3.26 -36.15
N ALA A 83 3.87 -2.70 -35.19
CA ALA A 83 2.54 -2.17 -35.48
C ALA A 83 2.36 -0.75 -34.95
N GLU A 84 1.98 0.19 -35.83
CA GLU A 84 1.48 1.52 -35.47
C GLU A 84 0.43 1.38 -34.35
N ILE A 85 0.76 1.89 -33.16
CA ILE A 85 -0.14 1.78 -32.01
C ILE A 85 -1.04 3.01 -32.00
N VAL A 86 -2.26 2.82 -32.52
CA VAL A 86 -3.39 3.71 -32.24
C VAL A 86 -3.71 3.63 -30.76
N SER A 87 -3.69 4.81 -30.16
CA SER A 87 -4.15 5.19 -28.83
C SER A 87 -5.55 4.68 -28.52
N ASP A 88 -5.65 3.67 -27.65
CA ASP A 88 -6.72 3.53 -26.65
C ASP A 88 -6.45 2.28 -25.80
N THR A 89 -5.68 2.47 -24.72
CA THR A 89 -5.50 1.41 -23.73
C THR A 89 -6.53 1.59 -22.63
N ASP A 90 -7.62 0.84 -22.67
CA ASP A 90 -8.62 0.84 -21.60
C ASP A 90 -7.97 0.37 -20.28
N ILE A 91 -8.17 1.15 -19.22
CA ILE A 91 -7.77 0.79 -17.86
C ILE A 91 -9.00 0.27 -17.12
N ASP A 92 -8.92 -0.98 -16.66
CA ASP A 92 -9.97 -1.62 -15.89
C ASP A 92 -9.59 -1.58 -14.39
N VAL A 93 -10.40 -0.90 -13.58
CA VAL A 93 -10.12 -0.68 -12.16
C VAL A 93 -11.09 -1.52 -11.32
N GLU A 94 -10.54 -2.52 -10.65
CA GLU A 94 -11.26 -3.38 -9.71
C GLU A 94 -11.08 -2.82 -8.28
N LEU A 95 -12.18 -2.40 -7.65
CA LEU A 95 -12.18 -1.82 -6.31
C LEU A 95 -12.81 -2.78 -5.29
N GLU A 96 -12.01 -3.22 -4.33
CA GLU A 96 -12.45 -4.06 -3.21
C GLU A 96 -12.59 -3.22 -1.93
N LYS A 97 -13.74 -3.27 -1.25
CA LYS A 97 -13.95 -2.59 0.04
C LYS A 97 -13.47 -3.48 1.19
N ILE A 98 -12.52 -2.99 1.98
CA ILE A 98 -11.97 -3.69 3.15
C ILE A 98 -11.81 -2.74 4.34
N VAL A 99 -11.44 -3.24 5.51
CA VAL A 99 -10.97 -2.39 6.61
C VAL A 99 -9.44 -2.42 6.66
N CYS A 100 -8.79 -1.26 6.67
CA CYS A 100 -7.33 -1.23 6.71
C CYS A 100 -6.79 -1.76 8.03
N THR A 101 -5.55 -2.24 8.02
CA THR A 101 -4.91 -2.80 9.21
C THR A 101 -4.82 -1.80 10.36
N GLN A 102 -4.73 -0.50 10.08
CA GLN A 102 -4.75 0.55 11.11
C GLN A 102 -6.13 0.64 11.77
N CYS A 103 -7.21 0.66 10.98
CA CYS A 103 -8.58 0.77 11.49
C CYS A 103 -9.03 -0.53 12.18
N ILE A 104 -8.65 -1.71 11.68
CA ILE A 104 -8.87 -3.00 12.38
C ILE A 104 -8.20 -2.97 13.75
N ARG A 105 -6.97 -2.44 13.85
CA ARG A 105 -6.24 -2.33 15.12
C ARG A 105 -6.83 -1.29 16.07
N TYR A 106 -7.40 -0.23 15.52
CA TYR A 106 -8.10 0.79 16.30
C TYR A 106 -9.40 0.24 16.89
N LEU A 107 -10.22 -0.40 16.06
CA LEU A 107 -11.49 -1.02 16.46
C LEU A 107 -11.29 -2.15 17.47
N ASN A 108 -10.31 -3.01 17.24
CA ASN A 108 -10.01 -4.08 18.17
C ASN A 108 -9.35 -3.47 19.42
N LYS A 109 -9.96 -3.67 20.60
CA LYS A 109 -9.40 -3.23 21.89
C LYS A 109 -8.03 -3.88 22.25
N SER A 110 -7.31 -4.45 21.30
CA SER A 110 -5.91 -4.84 21.42
C SER A 110 -4.95 -3.64 21.37
N TYR A 111 -3.82 -3.73 22.08
CA TYR A 111 -2.66 -2.85 21.93
C TYR A 111 -1.41 -3.70 22.19
N GLN A 112 -0.34 -3.40 21.48
CA GLN A 112 0.90 -4.18 21.49
C GLN A 112 1.94 -3.58 22.43
N TYR A 113 1.88 -2.26 22.63
CA TYR A 113 2.90 -1.51 23.37
C TYR A 113 2.24 -0.63 24.43
N ILE A 114 2.91 -0.49 25.58
CA ILE A 114 2.61 0.51 26.60
C ILE A 114 3.87 1.35 26.80
N ILE A 115 3.76 2.68 26.80
CA ILE A 115 4.82 3.57 27.27
C ILE A 115 4.33 4.27 28.53
N GLN A 116 5.01 4.02 29.65
CA GLN A 116 4.73 4.61 30.96
C GLN A 116 5.77 5.68 31.25
N ILE A 117 5.37 6.94 31.15
CA ILE A 117 6.24 8.09 31.41
C ILE A 117 6.01 8.52 32.85
N ARG A 118 7.08 8.64 33.62
CA ARG A 118 7.06 9.05 35.04
C ARG A 118 8.14 10.09 35.29
N GLY A 119 7.86 11.07 36.14
CA GLY A 119 8.82 12.10 36.50
C GLY A 119 8.21 13.48 36.48
N ASP A 120 9.04 14.48 36.17
CA ASP A 120 8.63 15.88 36.10
C ASP A 120 7.40 16.08 35.17
N PRO A 121 6.33 16.76 35.61
CA PRO A 121 5.11 16.94 34.82
C PRO A 121 5.33 17.66 33.48
N LEU A 122 6.16 18.71 33.47
CA LEU A 122 6.41 19.52 32.26
C LEU A 122 7.16 18.71 31.21
N LYS A 123 8.24 18.03 31.61
CA LYS A 123 9.02 17.14 30.71
C LYS A 123 8.19 15.95 30.24
N SER A 124 7.36 15.39 31.12
CA SER A 124 6.47 14.28 30.78
C SER A 124 5.46 14.70 29.69
N LYS A 125 4.83 15.86 29.86
CA LYS A 125 3.87 16.42 28.89
C LYS A 125 4.54 16.75 27.55
N ASP A 126 5.75 17.31 27.57
CA ASP A 126 6.54 17.56 26.36
C ASP A 126 6.83 16.27 25.58
N LEU A 127 7.28 15.20 26.27
CA LEU A 127 7.53 13.92 25.61
C LEU A 127 6.25 13.31 25.01
N VAL A 128 5.12 13.38 25.72
CA VAL A 128 3.82 12.93 25.21
C VAL A 128 3.46 13.67 23.92
N SER A 129 3.62 15.01 23.91
CA SER A 129 3.33 15.82 22.73
C SER A 129 4.19 15.43 21.52
N LYS A 130 5.47 15.08 21.75
CA LYS A 130 6.39 14.60 20.71
C LYS A 130 5.95 13.25 20.17
N LEU A 131 5.55 12.31 21.03
CA LEU A 131 5.07 10.99 20.61
C LEU A 131 3.77 11.05 19.81
N ILE A 132 2.84 11.96 20.16
CA ILE A 132 1.60 12.19 19.41
C ILE A 132 1.91 12.61 17.96
N LYS A 133 2.93 13.45 17.76
CA LYS A 133 3.32 13.93 16.42
C LYS A 133 3.95 12.87 15.53
N MET A 134 4.29 11.67 16.03
CA MET A 134 5.08 10.67 15.29
C MET A 134 4.30 9.75 14.32
N ASP A 135 3.09 10.10 13.88
CA ASP A 135 2.20 9.21 13.08
C ASP A 135 2.04 7.81 13.72
N ILE A 136 2.03 7.76 15.05
CA ILE A 136 1.84 6.55 15.85
C ILE A 136 0.35 6.44 16.19
N ILE A 137 -0.21 5.23 16.10
CA ILE A 137 -1.58 5.00 16.54
C ILE A 137 -1.59 4.91 18.06
N ILE A 138 -2.02 6.00 18.68
CA ILE A 138 -2.28 6.07 20.12
C ILE A 138 -3.75 5.74 20.35
N LYS A 139 -3.99 4.68 21.11
CA LYS A 139 -5.33 4.20 21.35
C LYS A 139 -5.97 4.79 22.60
N GLN A 140 -5.15 4.98 23.63
CA GLN A 140 -5.59 5.59 24.88
C GLN A 140 -4.39 6.27 25.53
N ILE A 141 -4.64 7.42 26.15
CA ILE A 141 -3.72 8.09 27.07
C ILE A 141 -4.43 8.13 28.42
N LYS A 142 -3.77 7.66 29.46
CA LYS A 142 -4.23 7.81 30.86
C LYS A 142 -3.26 8.71 31.59
N GLU A 143 -3.77 9.77 32.18
CA GLU A 143 -3.00 10.67 33.03
C GLU A 143 -3.16 10.27 34.50
N SER A 144 -2.08 10.43 35.27
CA SER A 144 -2.03 10.20 36.70
C SER A 144 -1.22 11.30 37.36
N LYS A 145 -1.31 11.42 38.69
CA LYS A 145 -0.51 12.39 39.47
C LYS A 145 1.00 12.31 39.21
N TYR A 146 1.51 11.16 38.75
CA TYR A 146 2.93 10.89 38.60
C TYR A 146 3.39 10.71 37.14
N GLY A 147 2.51 11.00 36.16
CA GLY A 147 2.84 10.94 34.73
C GLY A 147 1.77 10.26 33.87
N TYR A 148 2.17 9.72 32.71
CA TYR A 148 1.27 9.28 31.65
C TYR A 148 1.46 7.82 31.25
N ASP A 149 0.36 7.14 30.94
CA ASP A 149 0.34 5.80 30.33
C ASP A 149 -0.25 5.87 28.92
N LEU A 150 0.58 5.58 27.93
CA LEU A 150 0.21 5.59 26.51
C LEU A 150 0.06 4.16 26.02
N TYR A 151 -1.14 3.82 25.54
CA TYR A 151 -1.46 2.52 24.96
C TYR A 151 -1.37 2.61 23.43
N LEU A 152 -0.43 1.87 22.84
CA LEU A 152 0.04 2.11 21.49
C LEU A 152 -0.08 0.87 20.59
N CYS A 153 -0.36 1.14 19.32
CA CYS A 153 -0.34 0.17 18.23
C CYS A 153 0.65 0.64 17.16
N MET A 154 1.79 -0.02 17.05
CA MET A 154 2.82 0.34 16.07
C MET A 154 3.45 -0.89 15.43
N ASN A 155 4.06 -0.72 14.26
CA ASN A 155 4.84 -1.80 13.65
C ASN A 155 6.24 -1.87 14.32
N PRO A 156 6.96 -3.01 14.18
CA PRO A 156 8.28 -3.17 14.81
C PRO A 156 9.34 -2.14 14.39
N LYS A 157 9.27 -1.59 13.16
CA LYS A 157 10.22 -0.56 12.69
C LYS A 157 9.98 0.78 13.40
N THR A 158 8.72 1.21 13.50
CA THR A 158 8.34 2.41 14.25
C THR A 158 8.68 2.26 15.72
N PHE A 159 8.46 1.09 16.32
CA PHE A 159 8.86 0.80 17.69
C PHE A 159 10.36 0.97 17.93
N LYS A 160 11.19 0.40 17.06
CA LYS A 160 12.65 0.58 17.15
C LYS A 160 13.05 2.05 17.09
N ARG A 161 12.43 2.85 16.20
CA ARG A 161 12.68 4.30 16.12
C ARG A 161 12.32 5.04 17.40
N VAL A 162 11.14 4.76 17.97
CA VAL A 162 10.72 5.35 19.25
C VAL A 162 11.69 4.98 20.36
N LEU A 163 12.09 3.71 20.43
CA LEU A 163 13.03 3.25 21.44
C LEU A 163 14.41 3.92 21.30
N SER A 164 14.91 4.10 20.08
CA SER A 164 16.15 4.85 19.83
C SER A 164 16.06 6.31 20.30
N ILE A 165 14.92 6.98 20.09
CA ILE A 165 14.69 8.35 20.55
C ILE A 165 14.66 8.43 22.08
N LEU A 166 14.04 7.45 22.74
CA LEU A 166 14.00 7.41 24.21
C LEU A 166 15.41 7.16 24.78
N LYS A 167 16.14 6.20 24.20
CA LYS A 167 17.50 5.84 24.63
C LYS A 167 18.55 6.91 24.36
N SER A 168 18.34 7.81 23.39
CA SER A 168 19.27 8.91 23.14
C SER A 168 19.17 10.03 24.17
N LYS A 169 18.17 9.98 25.06
CA LYS A 169 18.01 10.88 26.19
C LYS A 169 18.56 10.23 27.45
N ARG A 170 18.92 11.06 28.45
CA ARG A 170 19.32 10.60 29.79
C ARG A 170 18.08 10.22 30.61
N TYR A 171 17.35 9.20 30.16
CA TYR A 171 16.21 8.64 30.88
C TYR A 171 16.57 7.28 31.46
N ASP A 172 16.00 6.96 32.61
CA ASP A 172 16.03 5.60 33.14
C ASP A 172 14.90 4.79 32.48
N ILE A 173 15.29 3.76 31.72
CA ILE A 173 14.38 3.00 30.85
C ILE A 173 14.40 1.52 31.25
N LEU A 174 13.21 1.02 31.62
CA LEU A 174 12.99 -0.39 31.90
C LEU A 174 12.00 -0.96 30.87
N ILE A 175 12.34 -2.10 30.27
CA ILE A 175 11.50 -2.76 29.27
C ILE A 175 11.06 -4.11 29.84
N SER A 176 9.76 -4.39 29.80
CA SER A 176 9.19 -5.70 30.15
C SER A 176 8.34 -6.25 29.01
N ILE A 177 8.31 -7.58 28.90
CA ILE A 177 7.60 -8.29 27.83
C ILE A 177 6.68 -9.31 28.50
N LYS A 178 5.39 -9.28 28.15
CA LYS A 178 4.38 -10.23 28.64
C LYS A 178 3.75 -10.98 27.47
N LEU A 179 3.69 -12.31 27.53
CA LEU A 179 2.91 -13.11 26.59
C LEU A 179 1.42 -12.83 26.80
N VAL A 180 0.72 -12.45 25.74
CA VAL A 180 -0.72 -12.16 25.79
C VAL A 180 -1.54 -13.32 25.26
N THR A 181 -1.13 -13.87 24.11
CA THR A 181 -1.86 -14.96 23.45
C THR A 181 -0.97 -15.65 22.42
N PHE A 182 -1.42 -16.79 21.91
CA PHE A 182 -0.78 -17.53 20.83
C PHE A 182 -1.63 -17.46 19.57
N ASP A 183 -1.05 -17.03 18.45
CA ASP A 183 -1.69 -17.03 17.14
C ASP A 183 -1.63 -18.44 16.55
N LYS A 184 -2.70 -19.22 16.76
CA LYS A 184 -2.81 -20.61 16.31
C LYS A 184 -2.65 -20.77 14.79
N GLN A 185 -3.08 -19.79 13.99
CA GLN A 185 -2.97 -19.84 12.53
C GLN A 185 -1.55 -19.60 12.05
N LYS A 186 -0.79 -18.75 12.74
CA LYS A 186 0.59 -18.38 12.35
C LYS A 186 1.67 -19.11 13.13
N GLY A 187 1.30 -19.90 14.15
CA GLY A 187 2.23 -20.55 15.06
C GLY A 187 3.10 -19.54 15.84
N LYS A 188 2.58 -18.34 16.14
CA LYS A 188 3.38 -17.24 16.72
C LYS A 188 2.81 -16.71 18.03
N ASN A 189 3.69 -16.57 19.02
CA ASN A 189 3.38 -15.87 20.26
C ASN A 189 3.11 -14.37 19.99
N LYS A 190 2.03 -13.84 20.57
CA LYS A 190 1.72 -12.41 20.61
C LYS A 190 2.08 -11.87 21.98
N TYR A 191 3.01 -10.94 21.99
CA TYR A 191 3.51 -10.29 23.19
C TYR A 191 2.97 -8.86 23.33
N ARG A 192 2.95 -8.39 24.56
CA ARG A 192 2.80 -7.00 24.93
C ARG A 192 4.11 -6.51 25.53
N VAL A 193 4.61 -5.41 25.01
CA VAL A 193 5.85 -4.79 25.47
C VAL A 193 5.52 -3.52 26.23
N THR A 194 6.01 -3.40 27.45
CA THR A 194 5.88 -2.21 28.27
C THR A 194 7.24 -1.55 28.40
N ILE A 195 7.32 -0.26 28.07
CA ILE A 195 8.48 0.58 28.31
C ILE A 195 8.12 1.53 29.45
N ARG A 196 8.83 1.44 30.57
CA ARG A 196 8.80 2.42 31.63
C ARG A 196 9.94 3.41 31.41
N VAL A 197 9.61 4.68 31.33
CA VAL A 197 10.55 5.80 31.15
C VAL A 197 10.43 6.69 32.38
N LYS A 198 11.53 6.84 33.11
CA LYS A 198 11.64 7.78 34.22
C LYS A 198 12.51 8.96 33.79
N ILE A 199 11.93 10.16 33.87
CA ILE A 199 12.47 11.44 33.40
C ILE A 199 12.82 12.34 34.58
#